data_AF-A0A836QRB1-F1
#
_entry.id   AF-A0A836QRB1-F1
#
_cell.length_a   1.000
_cell.length_b   1.000
_cell.length_c   1.000
_cell.angle_alpha   90.00
_cell.angle_beta   90.00
_cell.angle_gamma   90.00
#
_symmetry.space_group_name_H-M   'P 1'
#
loop_
_entity.id
_entity.type
_entity.pdbx_description
1 polymer ?
#
loop_
_entity_poly.entity_id
_entity_poly.type
_entity_poly.pdbx_seq_one_letter_code
_entity_poly.pdbx_strand_id
1 'polypeptide(L)'
;MEWDFFGIETSNYWFGKFDLPTDYMRLDLIFILIKKGFENQITISHDICTRTRLSCYGGHGYSHINKHIVPLMLERGWSEKNIEQILVKNPANMLCYLN
;
A
#
# COMPACT_ATOMS: atom_id res chain seq x y z
N MET A 1 6.93 2.64 -9.14
CA MET A 1 7.32 2.61 -7.72
C MET A 1 6.30 1.78 -7.00
N GLU A 2 6.78 0.75 -6.32
CA GLU A 2 5.97 -0.21 -5.60
C GLU A 2 6.12 0.09 -4.10
N TRP A 3 5.02 0.02 -3.35
CA TRP A 3 4.96 0.18 -1.89
C TRP A 3 4.33 -1.06 -1.27
N ASP A 4 5.16 -2.03 -0.91
CA ASP A 4 4.72 -3.36 -0.49
C ASP A 4 4.55 -3.55 1.01
N PHE A 5 4.81 -2.59 1.90
CA PHE A 5 4.79 -2.86 3.34
C PHE A 5 3.48 -2.52 4.07
N PHE A 6 2.34 -2.46 3.37
CA PHE A 6 1.07 -2.17 4.04
C PHE A 6 0.72 -3.24 5.09
N GLY A 7 0.33 -2.78 6.29
CA GLY A 7 0.01 -3.62 7.45
C GLY A 7 1.19 -3.88 8.40
N ILE A 8 2.36 -3.28 8.15
CA ILE A 8 3.51 -3.29 9.06
C ILE A 8 3.53 -1.98 9.86
N GLU A 9 3.21 -2.10 11.15
CA GLU A 9 3.06 -1.01 12.13
C GLU A 9 3.99 -1.21 13.33
N THR A 10 5.30 -1.39 13.09
CA THR A 10 6.29 -1.66 14.15
C THR A 10 7.24 -0.48 14.38
N SER A 11 7.52 -0.17 15.65
CA SER A 11 8.54 0.80 16.03
C SER A 11 9.96 0.25 15.97
N ASN A 12 10.13 -1.08 15.88
CA ASN A 12 11.44 -1.72 15.75
C ASN A 12 11.36 -2.84 14.70
N TYR A 13 12.03 -2.65 13.57
CA TYR A 13 12.01 -3.63 12.49
C TYR A 13 12.98 -4.79 12.78
N TRP A 14 12.51 -6.02 12.59
CA TRP A 14 13.25 -7.22 13.01
C TRP A 14 14.43 -7.59 12.09
N PHE A 15 14.53 -7.01 10.90
CA PHE A 15 15.67 -7.24 9.99
C PHE A 15 16.77 -6.17 10.09
N GLY A 16 16.61 -5.15 10.95
CA GLY A 16 17.65 -4.16 11.19
C GLY A 16 17.14 -2.81 11.65
N LYS A 17 18.08 -1.89 11.86
CA LYS A 17 17.78 -0.53 12.32
C LYS A 17 17.34 0.35 11.13
N PHE A 18 16.05 0.30 10.83
CA PHE A 18 15.42 1.09 9.78
C PHE A 18 14.18 1.79 10.31
N ASP A 19 13.97 3.04 9.88
CA ASP A 19 12.73 3.76 10.14
C ASP A 19 11.69 3.32 9.11
N LEU A 20 10.81 2.40 9.52
CA LEU A 20 9.69 2.00 8.69
C LEU A 20 8.52 2.97 8.89
N PRO A 21 7.98 3.58 7.82
CA PRO A 21 6.78 4.38 7.92
C PRO A 21 5.60 3.50 8.37
N THR A 22 4.63 4.09 9.08
CA THR A 22 3.30 3.49 9.28
C THR A 22 2.49 3.55 7.99
N ASP A 23 1.37 2.85 7.90
CA ASP A 23 0.48 2.94 6.73
C ASP A 23 -0.01 4.37 6.51
N TYR A 24 -0.27 5.11 7.58
CA TYR A 24 -0.62 6.53 7.53
C TYR A 24 0.50 7.36 6.87
N MET A 25 1.75 7.15 7.29
CA MET A 25 2.91 7.85 6.73
C MET A 25 3.17 7.42 5.28
N ARG A 26 2.99 6.14 4.93
CA ARG A 26 3.08 5.65 3.54
C ARG A 26 2.10 6.40 2.65
N LEU A 27 0.84 6.54 3.09
CA LEU A 27 -0.17 7.29 2.33
C LEU A 27 0.24 8.75 2.12
N ASP A 28 0.80 9.42 3.12
CA ASP A 28 1.28 10.80 2.96
C ASP A 28 2.39 10.92 1.91
N LEU A 29 3.36 10.00 1.96
CA LEU A 29 4.45 9.96 0.99
C LEU A 29 3.94 9.69 -0.42
N ILE A 30 2.99 8.75 -0.58
CA ILE A 30 2.36 8.47 -1.87
C ILE A 30 1.59 9.70 -2.38
N PHE A 31 0.86 10.39 -1.52
CA PHE A 31 0.09 11.57 -1.92
C PHE A 31 1.00 12.70 -2.41
N ILE A 32 2.19 12.87 -1.82
CA ILE A 32 3.22 13.79 -2.33
C ILE A 32 3.66 13.39 -3.75
N LEU A 33 3.84 12.09 -4.03
CA LEU A 33 4.20 11.61 -5.37
C LEU A 33 3.09 11.84 -6.40
N ILE A 34 1.83 11.64 -6.00
CA ILE A 34 0.67 11.96 -6.85
C ILE A 34 0.67 13.45 -7.21
N LYS A 35 0.86 14.35 -6.23
CA LYS A 35 0.95 15.81 -6.48
C LYS A 35 2.11 16.20 -7.40
N LYS A 36 3.17 15.39 -7.45
CA LYS A 36 4.31 15.58 -8.36
C LYS A 36 4.09 14.98 -9.76
N GLY A 37 2.92 14.39 -10.03
CA GLY A 37 2.57 13.85 -11.35
C GLY A 37 2.92 12.38 -11.56
N PHE A 38 3.27 11.62 -10.52
CA PHE A 38 3.63 10.21 -10.63
C PHE A 38 2.46 9.23 -10.45
N GLU A 39 1.21 9.71 -10.52
CA GLU A 39 0.02 8.90 -10.18
C GLU A 39 -0.08 7.58 -10.96
N ASN A 40 0.38 7.55 -12.22
CA ASN A 40 0.28 6.39 -13.11
C ASN A 40 1.40 5.36 -12.91
N GLN A 41 2.30 5.58 -11.96
CA GLN A 41 3.50 4.76 -11.74
C GLN A 41 3.55 4.19 -10.32
N ILE A 42 2.43 4.18 -9.60
CA ILE A 42 2.37 3.80 -8.18
C ILE A 42 1.52 2.55 -8.01
N THR A 43 2.10 1.51 -7.42
CA THR A 43 1.39 0.29 -6.99
C THR A 43 1.64 0.08 -5.51
N ILE A 44 0.71 -0.61 -4.83
CA ILE A 44 0.83 -0.94 -3.41
C ILE A 44 0.54 -2.42 -3.14
N SER A 45 1.16 -2.99 -2.12
CA SER A 45 1.00 -4.39 -1.73
C SER A 45 1.28 -4.60 -0.23
N HIS A 46 1.36 -5.86 0.21
CA HIS A 46 1.63 -6.25 1.61
C HIS A 46 2.98 -6.95 1.84
N ASP A 47 3.65 -7.49 0.82
CA ASP A 47 4.85 -8.33 1.01
C ASP A 47 4.65 -9.41 2.11
N ILE A 48 3.49 -10.08 2.08
CA ILE A 48 3.24 -11.17 3.03
C ILE A 48 4.14 -12.35 2.67
N CYS A 49 5.27 -12.44 3.36
CA CYS A 49 6.27 -13.49 3.21
C CYS A 49 6.40 -14.39 4.45
N THR A 50 5.61 -14.16 5.51
CA THR A 50 5.62 -14.95 6.74
C THR A 50 4.21 -15.42 7.15
N ARG A 51 4.12 -16.60 7.78
CA ARG A 51 2.83 -17.17 8.22
C ARG A 51 2.11 -16.28 9.22
N THR A 52 2.83 -15.66 10.16
CA THR A 52 2.26 -14.81 11.20
C THR A 52 1.53 -13.58 10.65
N ARG A 53 1.77 -13.20 9.39
CA ARG A 53 1.07 -12.10 8.73
C ARG A 53 -0.25 -12.50 8.08
N LEU A 54 -0.57 -13.79 7.98
CA LEU A 54 -1.87 -14.27 7.50
C LEU A 54 -2.95 -14.16 8.59
N SER A 55 -4.19 -13.87 8.17
CA SER A 55 -5.33 -13.69 9.08
C SER A 55 -5.65 -14.93 9.93
N CYS A 56 -5.45 -16.13 9.38
CA CYS A 56 -5.65 -17.38 10.13
C CYS A 56 -4.63 -17.60 11.26
N TYR A 57 -3.54 -16.81 11.29
CA TYR A 57 -2.55 -16.81 12.36
C TYR A 57 -2.54 -15.48 13.15
N GLY A 58 -3.59 -14.66 13.02
CA GLY A 58 -3.74 -13.39 13.74
C GLY A 58 -3.08 -12.18 13.08
N GLY A 59 -2.50 -12.33 11.89
CA GLY A 59 -1.97 -11.21 11.11
C GLY A 59 -3.04 -10.43 10.34
N HIS A 60 -2.63 -9.35 9.66
CA HIS A 60 -3.54 -8.49 8.90
C HIS A 60 -4.13 -9.16 7.64
N GLY A 61 -3.37 -10.07 7.01
CA GLY A 61 -3.78 -10.80 5.81
C GLY A 61 -3.99 -9.92 4.56
N TYR A 62 -4.26 -10.57 3.43
CA TYR A 62 -4.39 -9.91 2.13
C TYR A 62 -5.58 -8.94 2.03
N SER A 63 -6.58 -9.08 2.92
CA SER A 63 -7.72 -8.16 2.93
C SER A 63 -7.40 -6.79 3.54
N HIS A 64 -6.21 -6.59 4.12
CA HIS A 64 -5.87 -5.37 4.86
C HIS A 64 -6.03 -4.09 4.03
N ILE A 65 -5.60 -4.12 2.76
CA ILE A 65 -5.71 -2.93 1.89
C ILE A 65 -7.19 -2.56 1.70
N ASN A 66 -8.03 -3.51 1.32
CA ASN A 66 -9.45 -3.24 1.07
C ASN A 66 -10.23 -2.90 2.35
N LYS A 67 -9.92 -3.56 3.47
CA LYS A 67 -10.67 -3.39 4.73
C LYS A 67 -10.25 -2.19 5.57
N HIS A 68 -9.00 -1.74 5.46
CA HIS A 68 -8.44 -0.72 6.35
C HIS A 68 -7.81 0.43 5.57
N ILE A 69 -7.01 0.15 4.53
CA ILE A 69 -6.30 1.20 3.79
C ILE A 69 -7.23 2.01 2.90
N VAL A 70 -8.16 1.37 2.19
CA VAL A 70 -9.14 2.08 1.35
C VAL A 70 -10.03 3.01 2.19
N PRO A 71 -10.65 2.57 3.30
CA PRO A 71 -11.35 3.48 4.21
C PRO A 71 -10.48 4.62 4.71
N LEU A 72 -9.22 4.33 5.10
CA LEU A 72 -8.29 5.37 5.56
C LEU A 72 -7.95 6.36 4.44
N MET A 73 -7.74 5.92 3.19
CA MET A 73 -7.54 6.81 2.05
C MET A 73 -8.74 7.76 1.87
N LEU A 74 -9.96 7.23 1.91
CA LEU A 74 -11.19 8.03 1.77
C LEU A 74 -11.34 9.05 2.90
N GLU A 75 -11.13 8.64 4.16
CA GLU A 75 -11.15 9.54 5.32
C GLU A 75 -10.15 10.69 5.16
N ARG A 76 -9.02 10.43 4.49
CA ARG A 76 -7.96 11.39 4.22
C ARG A 76 -8.21 12.27 2.99
N GLY A 77 -9.38 12.16 2.36
CA GLY A 77 -9.77 12.97 1.21
C GLY A 77 -9.15 12.52 -0.11
N TRP A 78 -8.70 11.27 -0.21
CA TRP A 78 -8.33 10.70 -1.50
C TRP A 78 -9.56 10.56 -2.38
N SER A 79 -9.43 10.91 -3.66
CA SER A 79 -10.51 10.69 -4.62
C SER A 79 -10.63 9.20 -4.96
N GLU A 80 -11.85 8.75 -5.25
CA GLU A 80 -12.09 7.40 -5.77
C GLU A 80 -11.24 7.12 -7.02
N LYS A 81 -11.03 8.14 -7.87
CA LYS A 81 -10.14 8.06 -9.03
C LYS A 81 -8.71 7.72 -8.65
N ASN A 82 -8.15 8.32 -7.58
CA ASN A 82 -6.79 7.99 -7.15
C ASN A 82 -6.71 6.56 -6.60
N ILE A 83 -7.73 6.12 -5.85
CA ILE A 83 -7.80 4.76 -5.32
C ILE A 83 -7.89 3.74 -6.47
N GLU A 84 -8.77 3.98 -7.44
CA GLU A 84 -8.91 3.13 -8.63
C GLU A 84 -7.61 3.10 -9.46
N GLN A 85 -6.92 4.24 -9.59
CA GLN A 85 -5.65 4.32 -10.31
C GLN A 85 -4.61 3.39 -9.67
N ILE A 86 -4.45 3.43 -8.35
CA ILE A 86 -3.45 2.65 -7.62
C ILE A 86 -3.82 1.17 -7.51
N LEU A 87 -5.09 0.84 -7.28
CA LEU A 87 -5.51 -0.54 -7.00
C LEU A 87 -5.88 -1.34 -8.24
N VAL A 88 -6.25 -0.67 -9.33
CA VAL A 88 -6.74 -1.35 -10.54
C VAL A 88 -5.89 -1.00 -11.75
N LYS A 89 -5.82 0.27 -12.14
CA LYS A 89 -5.24 0.68 -13.42
C LYS A 89 -3.73 0.47 -13.46
N ASN A 90 -3.00 0.91 -12.43
CA ASN A 90 -1.55 0.77 -12.39
C ASN A 90 -1.11 -0.70 -12.33
N PRO A 91 -1.67 -1.57 -11.45
CA PRO A 91 -1.33 -2.99 -11.46
C PRO A 91 -1.70 -3.67 -12.78
N ALA A 92 -2.87 -3.36 -13.36
CA ALA A 92 -3.26 -3.91 -14.66
C ALA A 92 -2.26 -3.52 -15.77
N ASN A 93 -1.88 -2.24 -15.85
CA ASN A 93 -0.91 -1.76 -16.84
C ASN A 93 0.48 -2.34 -16.62
N MET A 94 0.88 -2.57 -15.36
CA MET A 94 2.19 -3.11 -15.01
C MET A 94 2.30 -4.61 -15.29
N LEU A 95 1.25 -5.38 -15.01
CA LEU A 95 1.26 -6.84 -15.10
C LEU A 95 0.80 -7.36 -16.48
N CYS A 96 -0.04 -6.59 -17.18
CA CYS A 96 -0.47 -6.95 -18.52
C CYS A 96 0.46 -6.31 -19.56
N TYR A 97 1.04 -7.13 -20.42
CA TYR A 97 1.72 -6.65 -21.62
C TYR A 97 0.65 -6.27 -22.66
N LEU A 98 0.18 -5.02 -22.63
CA LEU A 98 -0.68 -4.48 -23.67
C LEU A 98 0.20 -3.72 -24.66
N ASN A 99 0.40 -4.33 -25.83
CA ASN A 99 1.02 -3.72 -27.01
C ASN A 99 0.15 -2.59 -27.56
#